data_AF-A0A137Q416-F1
#
_entry.id   AF-A0A137Q416-F1
#
_cell.length_a   1.000
_cell.length_b   1.000
_cell.length_c   1.000
_cell.angle_alpha   90.00
_cell.angle_beta   90.00
_cell.angle_gamma   90.00
#
_symmetry.space_group_name_H-M   'P 1'
#
loop_
_entity.id
_entity.type
_entity.pdbx_description
1 polymer ?
#
loop_
_entity_poly.entity_id
_entity_poly.type
_entity_poly.pdbx_seq_one_letter_code
_entity_poly.pdbx_strand_id
1 'polypeptide(L)' 'MCYREVKCVKHACGHGTPMSDQRVDCGSARCRYSSSHDASCANCTATCVQWLRPAKTIITHQSSSPCSSCR' A
#
# COMPACT_ATOMS: atom_id res chain seq x y z
N MET A 1 5.88 8.96 5.89
CA MET A 1 5.64 7.53 6.21
C MET A 1 5.26 6.81 4.93
N CYS A 2 5.93 5.69 4.65
CA CYS A 2 5.60 4.81 3.53
C CYS A 2 4.17 4.26 3.67
N TYR A 3 3.59 3.78 2.58
CA TYR A 3 2.25 3.17 2.57
C TYR A 3 2.19 2.04 1.55
N ARG A 4 1.16 1.19 1.65
CA ARG A 4 0.87 0.19 0.61
C ARG A 4 -0.12 0.78 -0.37
N GLU A 5 0.20 0.72 -1.65
CA GLU A 5 -0.75 0.95 -2.73
C GLU A 5 -1.27 -0.40 -3.19
N VAL A 6 -2.59 -0.57 -3.16
CA VAL A 6 -3.27 -1.80 -3.60
C VAL A 6 -4.03 -1.48 -4.88
N LYS A 7 -3.59 -2.08 -5.99
CA LYS A 7 -4.25 -1.96 -7.29
C LYS A 7 -5.42 -2.93 -7.32
N CYS A 8 -6.60 -2.43 -7.66
CA CYS A 8 -7.82 -3.22 -7.73
C CYS A 8 -8.47 -3.10 -9.10
N VAL A 9 -9.14 -4.17 -9.51
CA VAL A 9 -10.14 -4.13 -10.58
C VAL A 9 -11.51 -3.87 -9.97
N LYS A 10 -12.28 -2.94 -10.52
CA LYS A 10 -13.68 -2.71 -10.15
C LYS A 10 -14.59 -3.48 -11.11
N HIS A 11 -15.44 -4.34 -10.56
CA HIS A 11 -16.37 -5.16 -11.33
C HIS A 11 -17.72 -4.45 -11.53
N ALA A 12 -18.51 -4.92 -12.50
CA ALA A 12 -19.86 -4.40 -12.79
C ALA A 12 -20.82 -4.51 -11.58
N CYS A 13 -20.62 -5.51 -10.71
CA CYS A 13 -21.37 -5.66 -9.46
C CYS A 13 -20.95 -4.65 -8.37
N GLY A 14 -20.04 -3.72 -8.66
CA GLY A 14 -19.58 -2.67 -7.73
C GLY A 14 -18.41 -3.09 -6.83
N HIS A 15 -18.14 -4.40 -6.70
CA HIS A 15 -17.03 -4.91 -5.89
C HIS A 15 -15.65 -4.65 -6.51
N GLY A 16 -14.66 -4.39 -5.64
CA GLY A 16 -13.26 -4.29 -6.01
C GLY A 16 -12.49 -5.54 -5.64
N THR A 17 -11.74 -6.11 -6.59
CA THR A 17 -10.86 -7.27 -6.33
C THR A 17 -9.41 -6.80 -6.39
N PRO A 18 -8.58 -7.06 -5.36
CA PRO A 18 -7.17 -6.72 -5.39
C PRO A 18 -6.45 -7.55 -6.46
N MET A 19 -5.64 -6.88 -7.28
CA MET A 19 -4.83 -7.49 -8.33
C MET A 19 -3.36 -7.57 -7.93
N SER A 20 -2.83 -6.50 -7.36
CA SER A 20 -1.45 -6.41 -6.91
C SER A 20 -1.30 -5.33 -5.86
N ASP A 21 -0.21 -5.39 -5.09
CA ASP A 21 0.15 -4.33 -4.18
C ASP A 21 1.64 -4.00 -4.26
N GLN A 22 1.96 -2.77 -3.89
CA GLN A 22 3.33 -2.29 -3.81
C GLN A 22 3.50 -1.34 -2.62
N ARG A 23 4.70 -1.32 -2.04
CA ARG A 23 5.05 -0.32 -1.03
C ARG A 23 5.53 0.95 -1.73
N VAL A 24 4.85 2.05 -1.47
CA VAL A 24 5.28 3.38 -1.91
C VAL A 24 6.19 3.96 -0.84
N ASP A 25 7.44 4.17 -1.23
CA ASP A 25 8.45 4.82 -0.41
C ASP A 25 8.10 6.29 -0.15
N CYS A 26 8.41 6.80 1.04
CA CYS A 26 8.16 8.21 1.38
C CYS A 26 9.40 9.10 1.43
N GLY A 27 10.59 8.57 1.10
CA GLY A 27 11.86 9.29 1.07
C GLY A 27 12.31 9.87 2.41
N SER A 28 11.86 9.31 3.54
CA SER A 28 12.11 9.90 4.86
C SER A 28 13.10 9.07 5.65
N ALA A 29 14.23 9.67 6.02
CA ALA A 29 15.23 9.05 6.90
C ALA A 29 14.66 8.72 8.30
N ARG A 30 13.55 9.35 8.70
CA ARG A 30 12.85 9.08 9.97
C ARG A 30 11.72 8.06 9.83
N CYS A 31 11.63 7.35 8.71
CA CYS A 31 10.65 6.29 8.52
C CYS A 31 11.37 4.96 8.36
N ARG A 32 11.15 4.01 9.28
CA ARG A 32 11.83 2.70 9.29
C ARG A 32 11.75 1.94 7.97
N TYR A 33 10.67 2.15 7.21
CA TYR A 33 10.39 1.44 5.97
C TYR A 33 10.88 2.17 4.72
N SER A 34 11.48 3.35 4.87
CA SER A 34 11.94 4.12 3.73
C SER A 34 13.31 3.64 3.26
N SER A 35 13.55 3.69 1.95
CA SER A 35 14.89 3.43 1.40
C SER A 35 15.94 4.44 1.88
N SER A 36 15.50 5.64 2.27
CA SER A 36 16.37 6.68 2.85
C SER A 36 16.66 6.49 4.34
N HIS A 37 16.11 5.46 4.99
CA HIS A 37 16.39 5.19 6.40
C HIS A 37 17.75 4.51 6.57
N ASP A 38 18.54 5.02 7.51
CA ASP A 38 19.80 4.39 7.89
C ASP A 38 19.56 3.02 8.54
N ALA A 39 20.19 1.99 7.99
CA ALA A 39 20.11 0.63 8.52
C ALA A 39 20.74 0.49 9.92
N SER A 40 21.67 1.38 10.27
CA SER A 40 22.39 1.40 11.55
C SER A 40 21.77 2.36 12.58
N CYS A 41 20.51 2.74 12.40
CA CYS A 41 19.84 3.70 13.28
C CYS A 41 19.72 3.19 14.74
N ALA A 42 20.59 3.70 15.62
CA ALA A 42 20.77 3.23 17.00
C ALA A 42 19.51 3.30 17.89
N ASN A 43 18.58 4.23 17.62
CA ASN A 43 17.35 4.45 18.41
C ASN A 43 16.09 4.43 17.53
N CYS A 44 16.06 3.58 16.50
CA CYS A 44 15.00 3.57 15.49
C CYS A 44 13.59 3.49 16.11
N THR A 45 13.36 2.57 17.05
CA THR A 45 12.03 2.35 17.67
C THR A 45 11.47 3.56 18.40
N ALA A 46 12.34 4.41 18.97
CA ALA A 46 11.94 5.60 19.72
C ALA A 46 11.88 6.88 18.87
N THR A 47 12.67 6.96 17.80
CA THR A 47 12.91 8.23 17.08
C THR A 47 12.29 8.27 15.67
N CYS A 48 12.01 7.09 15.11
CA CYS A 48 11.52 6.92 13.76
C CYS A 48 10.12 6.34 13.76
N VAL A 49 9.40 6.62 12.69
CA VAL A 49 8.06 6.07 12.50
C VAL A 49 8.16 4.57 12.23
N GLN A 50 7.50 3.80 13.11
CA GLN A 50 7.51 2.34 13.11
C GLN A 50 6.37 1.71 12.31
N TRP A 51 5.53 2.51 11.65
CA TRP A 51 4.32 2.03 10.98
C TRP A 51 4.21 2.54 9.55
N LEU A 52 3.52 1.79 8.72
CA LEU A 52 3.02 2.27 7.43
C LEU A 52 1.75 3.09 7.65
N ARG A 53 1.45 4.03 6.74
CA ARG A 53 0.12 4.64 6.69
C ARG A 53 -0.91 3.62 6.21
N PRO A 54 -2.22 3.90 6.40
CA PRO A 54 -3.28 3.10 5.80
C PRO A 54 -3.03 2.85 4.32
N ALA A 55 -3.35 1.64 3.88
CA ALA A 55 -3.23 1.28 2.47
C ALA A 55 -4.14 2.19 1.62
N LYS A 56 -3.65 2.55 0.44
CA LYS A 56 -4.42 3.28 -0.56
C LYS A 56 -4.86 2.33 -1.64
N THR A 57 -6.16 2.22 -1.82
CA THR A 57 -6.74 1.46 -2.93
C THR A 57 -6.81 2.34 -4.17
N ILE A 58 -6.28 1.84 -5.27
CA ILE A 58 -6.32 2.50 -6.58
C ILE A 58 -7.02 1.57 -7.55
N ILE A 59 -8.05 2.08 -8.23
CA ILE A 59 -8.74 1.31 -9.27
C ILE A 59 -7.95 1.46 -10.56
N THR A 60 -7.32 0.38 -11.01
CA THR A 60 -6.50 0.37 -12.24
C THR A 60 -7.26 -0.16 -13.44
N HIS A 61 -8.26 -1.01 -13.22
CA HIS A 61 -9.08 -1.59 -14.29
C HIS A 61 -10.56 -1.61 -13.90
N GLN A 62 -11.43 -1.57 -14.91
CA GLN A 62 -12.86 -1.83 -14.75
C GLN A 62 -13.23 -3.07 -15.58
N SER A 63 -13.94 -4.00 -14.96
CA SER A 63 -14.45 -5.21 -15.61
C SER A 63 -15.96 -5.11 -15.77
N SER A 64 -16.46 -5.46 -16.96
CA SER A 64 -17.90 -5.57 -17.25
C SER A 64 -18.54 -6.83 -16.66
N SER A 65 -17.75 -7.76 -16.13
CA SER A 65 -18.25 -8.99 -15.50
C SER A 65 -18.38 -8.84 -13.98
N PRO A 66 -19.34 -9.53 -13.34
CA PRO A 66 -19.38 -9.63 -11.88
C PRO A 66 -18.13 -10.31 -11.33
N CYS A 67 -17.78 -9.98 -10.08
CA CYS A 67 -16.68 -10.62 -9.38
C CYS A 67 -16.99 -12.09 -9.08
N SER A 68 -15.96 -12.87 -8.76
CA SER A 68 -16.09 -14.30 -8.46
C SER A 68 -17.07 -14.61 -7.33
N SER A 69 -17.20 -13.72 -6.34
CA SER A 69 -18.13 -13.89 -5.22
C SER A 69 -19.59 -13.61 -5.57
N CYS A 70 -19.87 -12.96 -6.70
CA CYS A 70 -21.22 -12.65 -7.17
C CYS A 70 -21.63 -13.47 -8.40
N ARG A 71 -20.74 -14.36 -8.87
CA ARG A 71 -21.04 -15.32 -9.93
C ARG A 71 -21.78 -16.52 -9.37
#